data_AF-A0A534WKS8-F1
#
_entry.id   AF-A0A534WKS8-F1
#
_cell.length_a   1.000
_cell.length_b   1.000
_cell.length_c   1.000
_cell.angle_alpha   90.00
_cell.angle_beta   90.00
_cell.angle_gamma   90.00
#
_symmetry.space_group_name_H-M   'P 1'
#
loop_
_entity.id
_entity.type
_entity.pdbx_description
1 polymer ?
#
loop_
_entity_poly.entity_id
_entity_poly.type
_entity_poly.pdbx_seq_one_letter_code
_entity_poly.pdbx_strand_id
1 'polypeptide(L)'
;MEMRSVLTRFRVGKARCVRVITGILGALVATATLPAGAANLAGAPPSLKSIAVPEPPDLASYVKDRAAAVRLGKAFFWDMQAGSDGIVACASCHYQAGVDNRSRNTLAPGFNKAFEKGGPNSQLRLGQFPFHVFADPTDRFSRVLSDSDDIVGSQGVVKANFGGIVLGNPAEPGASVADPVFSVNGVNVRQVMTRNTPSMINSALLFRLPWDGKFNHFFNGASGFGPRDPNAKILVDDGAGLQEAHILLDNAPVASLSVAVPGNNVAMTWKGRTMKNLGRKLLNLRPLQRQTVHAADSVLGGYVDPSGKGLNTTYAEMIAAAFWPRYWNSGQTTADGYSLMEANFPLFWGLANQVYASTLISNDSPYDRFMEGTTTALTGAQLDGLDTFLHRGRCVDCHAGPEFTSASVTYLVTNAHPGVEGLLERMTMANGGTAVYDAGFYNIGVRPTAEDVGVGGKDALGNPMSLSRLAQQGVDIGFQLTPPVSPTERVAVDGAFKVPSLRNVELTGPYFHNGGMATLEQVVEFYSRGGDFHEANITNLHPAIDTIGGMDTTRKANLVAFLKSLTDDRVRYQKAPFDHPQLIIANGVEIPAVGANGGLALQPFASKLPR
;
A
#
# COMPACT_ATOMS: atom_id res chain seq x y z
N MET A 1 -3.04 7.16 -33.22
CA MET A 1 -4.37 6.72 -33.72
C MET A 1 -4.70 5.27 -33.33
N GLU A 2 -3.77 4.50 -32.73
CA GLU A 2 -3.98 3.10 -32.29
C GLU A 2 -4.42 2.91 -30.83
N MET A 3 -4.50 3.96 -30.01
CA MET A 3 -4.98 3.84 -28.61
C MET A 3 -6.47 3.47 -28.51
N ARG A 4 -7.24 3.65 -29.59
CA ARG A 4 -8.66 3.29 -29.66
C ARG A 4 -8.91 1.78 -29.79
N SER A 5 -7.99 1.00 -30.38
CA SER A 5 -8.26 -0.43 -30.67
C SER A 5 -7.99 -1.35 -29.48
N VAL A 6 -7.06 -0.96 -28.59
CA VAL A 6 -6.80 -1.70 -27.34
C VAL A 6 -7.96 -1.51 -26.38
N LEU A 7 -8.55 -0.31 -26.26
CA LEU A 7 -9.68 -0.07 -25.36
C LEU A 7 -11.04 -0.54 -25.91
N THR A 8 -11.23 -0.65 -27.24
CA THR A 8 -12.51 -1.14 -27.81
C THR A 8 -12.75 -2.62 -27.61
N ARG A 9 -11.71 -3.44 -27.40
CA ARG A 9 -11.86 -4.85 -26.98
C ARG A 9 -12.13 -5.01 -25.48
N PHE A 10 -11.89 -3.96 -24.70
CA PHE A 10 -12.08 -3.92 -23.26
C PHE A 10 -13.10 -2.84 -22.90
N ARG A 11 -14.28 -2.92 -23.54
CA ARG A 11 -15.48 -2.54 -22.78
C ARG A 11 -15.45 -3.44 -21.56
N VAL A 12 -15.37 -2.86 -20.37
CA VAL A 12 -15.82 -3.50 -19.12
C VAL A 12 -17.07 -4.27 -19.54
N GLY A 13 -16.95 -5.60 -19.59
CA GLY A 13 -18.07 -6.42 -19.99
C GLY A 13 -19.17 -5.95 -19.06
N LYS A 14 -20.27 -5.43 -19.61
CA LYS A 14 -21.50 -5.28 -18.84
C LYS A 14 -21.65 -6.63 -18.17
N ALA A 15 -21.32 -6.72 -16.88
CA ALA A 15 -21.61 -7.89 -16.11
C ALA A 15 -23.08 -8.09 -16.40
N ARG A 16 -23.40 -9.20 -17.09
CA ARG A 16 -24.79 -9.56 -17.32
C ARG A 16 -25.40 -9.42 -15.94
N CYS A 17 -26.35 -8.49 -15.81
CA CYS A 17 -27.10 -8.29 -14.60
C CYS A 17 -27.87 -9.59 -14.41
N VAL A 18 -27.22 -10.58 -13.80
CA VAL A 18 -27.91 -11.68 -13.18
C VAL A 18 -28.63 -10.98 -12.06
N ARG A 19 -29.92 -10.74 -12.26
CA ARG A 19 -30.84 -10.51 -11.16
C ARG A 19 -30.68 -11.72 -10.25
N VAL A 20 -29.79 -11.63 -9.29
CA VAL A 20 -29.90 -12.40 -8.07
C VAL A 20 -31.19 -11.86 -7.47
N ILE A 21 -32.28 -12.60 -7.69
CA ILE A 21 -33.48 -12.44 -6.88
C ILE A 21 -33.01 -12.77 -5.48
N THR A 22 -32.65 -11.74 -4.71
CA THR A 22 -32.48 -11.84 -3.28
C THR A 22 -33.83 -12.24 -2.73
N GLY A 23 -34.03 -13.54 -2.53
CA GLY A 23 -35.06 -14.02 -1.64
C GLY A 23 -34.79 -13.37 -0.30
N ILE A 24 -35.68 -12.46 0.11
CA ILE A 24 -35.71 -11.92 1.45
C ILE A 24 -36.09 -13.09 2.36
N LEU A 25 -35.11 -13.86 2.82
CA LEU A 25 -35.28 -14.60 4.06
C LEU A 25 -35.19 -13.55 5.16
N GLY A 26 -36.36 -13.14 5.66
CA GLY A 26 -36.46 -12.41 6.91
C GLY A 26 -35.88 -13.26 8.02
N ALA A 27 -34.60 -13.05 8.33
CA ALA A 27 -34.03 -13.53 9.57
C ALA A 27 -34.73 -12.77 10.69
N LEU A 28 -35.47 -13.49 11.54
CA LEU A 28 -35.93 -12.96 12.81
C LEU A 28 -34.70 -12.47 13.57
N VAL A 29 -34.53 -11.16 13.67
CA VAL A 29 -33.61 -10.55 14.63
C VAL A 29 -34.16 -10.90 16.00
N ALA A 30 -33.53 -11.85 16.68
CA ALA A 30 -33.75 -12.04 18.11
C ALA A 30 -33.36 -10.71 18.78
N THR A 31 -34.35 -10.00 19.32
CA THR A 31 -34.15 -8.77 20.08
C THR A 31 -33.47 -9.12 21.40
N ALA A 32 -32.15 -9.26 21.38
CA ALA A 32 -31.35 -9.16 22.58
C ALA A 32 -31.42 -7.69 23.02
N THR A 33 -31.94 -7.47 24.23
CA THR A 33 -31.98 -6.15 24.84
C THR A 33 -30.54 -5.67 25.07
N LEU A 34 -30.07 -4.78 24.20
CA LEU A 34 -28.84 -4.03 24.41
C LEU A 34 -29.01 -3.18 25.69
N PRO A 35 -27.98 -3.05 26.53
CA PRO A 35 -28.06 -2.22 27.73
C PRO A 35 -28.40 -0.77 27.37
N ALA A 36 -29.16 -0.11 28.24
CA ALA A 36 -29.60 1.27 28.05
C ALA A 36 -28.38 2.21 27.87
N GLY A 37 -28.36 2.96 26.75
CA GLY A 37 -27.20 3.73 26.27
C GLY A 37 -26.64 3.23 24.93
N ALA A 38 -27.28 2.25 24.29
CA ALA A 38 -26.81 1.58 23.07
C ALA A 38 -26.37 2.54 21.95
N ALA A 39 -25.13 2.39 21.50
CA ALA A 39 -24.59 3.06 20.31
C ALA A 39 -25.53 2.88 19.12
N ASN A 40 -25.78 3.96 18.37
CA ASN A 40 -26.56 3.87 17.15
C ASN A 40 -25.69 3.24 16.04
N LEU A 41 -25.89 1.95 15.78
CA LEU A 41 -25.11 1.18 14.80
C LEU A 41 -25.61 1.39 13.35
N ALA A 42 -26.62 2.22 13.12
CA ALA A 42 -27.07 2.53 11.77
C ALA A 42 -25.90 3.12 10.96
N GLY A 43 -25.58 2.48 9.83
CA GLY A 43 -24.47 2.88 8.97
C GLY A 43 -23.11 2.27 9.35
N ALA A 44 -23.04 1.39 10.36
CA ALA A 44 -21.80 0.70 10.69
C ALA A 44 -21.29 -0.18 9.52
N PRO A 45 -20.00 -0.10 9.15
CA PRO A 45 -19.43 -0.97 8.12
C PRO A 45 -19.62 -2.48 8.43
N PRO A 46 -19.90 -3.34 7.44
CA PRO A 46 -19.98 -4.78 7.68
C PRO A 46 -18.61 -5.40 8.04
N SER A 47 -18.62 -6.66 8.48
CA SER A 47 -17.40 -7.48 8.57
C SER A 47 -16.67 -7.56 7.23
N LEU A 48 -15.34 -7.61 7.24
CA LEU A 48 -14.54 -7.82 6.02
C LEU A 48 -14.80 -9.18 5.36
N LYS A 49 -15.33 -10.16 6.10
CA LYS A 49 -15.76 -11.45 5.53
C LYS A 49 -16.97 -11.33 4.60
N SER A 50 -17.66 -10.18 4.58
CA SER A 50 -18.81 -9.93 3.70
C SER A 50 -18.46 -9.71 2.23
N ILE A 51 -17.18 -9.49 1.91
CA ILE A 51 -16.71 -9.23 0.54
C ILE A 51 -15.69 -10.27 0.09
N ALA A 52 -15.63 -10.48 -1.22
CA ALA A 52 -14.57 -11.26 -1.85
C ALA A 52 -13.32 -10.41 -2.04
N VAL A 53 -12.15 -11.04 -1.98
CA VAL A 53 -10.89 -10.40 -2.36
C VAL A 53 -10.88 -10.24 -3.90
N PRO A 54 -10.69 -9.02 -4.44
CA PRO A 54 -10.59 -8.82 -5.88
C PRO A 54 -9.38 -9.56 -6.45
N GLU A 55 -9.57 -10.29 -7.54
CA GLU A 55 -8.50 -10.92 -8.31
C GLU A 55 -8.64 -10.58 -9.80
N PRO A 56 -7.54 -10.62 -10.58
CA PRO A 56 -7.63 -10.45 -12.02
C PRO A 56 -8.52 -11.53 -12.65
N PRO A 57 -9.59 -11.16 -13.38
CA PRO A 57 -10.52 -12.13 -13.95
C PRO A 57 -9.87 -13.12 -14.94
N ASP A 58 -8.79 -12.70 -15.60
CA ASP A 58 -8.05 -13.48 -16.60
C ASP A 58 -6.76 -14.12 -16.05
N LEU A 59 -6.56 -14.12 -14.72
CA LEU A 59 -5.35 -14.61 -14.05
C LEU A 59 -4.94 -16.02 -14.50
N ALA A 60 -5.91 -16.92 -14.71
CA ALA A 60 -5.68 -18.31 -15.12
C ALA A 60 -5.02 -18.45 -16.50
N SER A 61 -5.06 -17.41 -17.34
CA SER A 61 -4.36 -17.38 -18.64
C SER A 61 -2.85 -17.22 -18.51
N TYR A 62 -2.37 -16.83 -17.32
CA TYR A 62 -0.96 -16.56 -17.02
C TYR A 62 -0.45 -17.51 -15.93
N VAL A 63 -1.19 -17.59 -14.82
CA VAL A 63 -0.89 -18.43 -13.66
C VAL A 63 -1.58 -19.78 -13.83
N LYS A 64 -0.78 -20.84 -13.97
CA LYS A 64 -1.29 -22.22 -14.10
C LYS A 64 -1.63 -22.85 -12.74
N ASP A 65 -0.91 -22.46 -11.69
CA ASP A 65 -1.11 -22.93 -10.32
C ASP A 65 -1.00 -21.74 -9.36
N ARG A 66 -2.15 -21.36 -8.79
CA ARG A 66 -2.25 -20.23 -7.86
C ARG A 66 -1.48 -20.47 -6.56
N ALA A 67 -1.45 -21.70 -6.04
CA ALA A 67 -0.72 -22.01 -4.80
C ALA A 67 0.80 -21.95 -5.02
N ALA A 68 1.28 -22.41 -6.17
CA ALA A 68 2.68 -22.24 -6.56
C ALA A 68 3.04 -20.77 -6.75
N ALA A 69 2.15 -19.96 -7.35
CA ALA A 69 2.35 -18.52 -7.49
C ALA A 69 2.35 -17.78 -6.14
N VAL A 70 1.50 -18.16 -5.18
CA VAL A 70 1.52 -17.63 -3.80
C VAL A 70 2.86 -17.94 -3.13
N ARG A 71 3.38 -19.17 -3.28
CA ARG A 71 4.69 -19.55 -2.73
C ARG A 71 5.83 -18.74 -3.33
N LEU A 72 5.82 -18.58 -4.65
CA LEU A 72 6.78 -17.74 -5.35
C LEU A 72 6.69 -16.28 -4.89
N GLY A 73 5.48 -15.75 -4.72
CA GLY A 73 5.24 -14.40 -4.25
C GLY A 73 5.77 -14.18 -2.84
N LYS A 74 5.52 -15.11 -1.92
CA LYS A 74 6.09 -15.06 -0.56
C LYS A 74 7.62 -15.13 -0.61
N ALA A 75 8.22 -15.99 -1.44
CA ALA A 75 9.67 -16.02 -1.60
C ALA A 75 10.21 -14.67 -2.11
N PHE A 76 9.67 -14.13 -3.21
CA PHE A 76 10.10 -12.83 -3.76
C PHE A 76 9.96 -11.68 -2.78
N PHE A 77 8.83 -11.60 -2.07
CA PHE A 77 8.56 -10.51 -1.14
C PHE A 77 9.56 -10.45 0.03
N TRP A 78 9.97 -11.62 0.50
CA TRP A 78 10.84 -11.75 1.67
C TRP A 78 12.34 -11.85 1.32
N ASP A 79 12.72 -12.12 0.07
CA ASP A 79 14.13 -12.39 -0.27
C ASP A 79 15.02 -11.14 -0.27
N MET A 80 15.87 -11.03 0.76
CA MET A 80 16.84 -9.93 0.92
C MET A 80 17.82 -9.82 -0.26
N GLN A 81 17.99 -10.91 -1.01
CA GLN A 81 18.86 -10.95 -2.19
C GLN A 81 18.28 -10.17 -3.39
N ALA A 82 17.00 -9.79 -3.35
CA ALA A 82 16.38 -8.99 -4.40
C ALA A 82 16.98 -7.58 -4.49
N GLY A 83 17.40 -6.98 -3.37
CA GLY A 83 18.09 -5.69 -3.35
C GLY A 83 19.50 -5.75 -3.94
N SER A 84 19.98 -4.64 -4.49
CA SER A 84 21.34 -4.53 -5.04
C SER A 84 22.41 -4.84 -4.01
N ASP A 85 22.21 -4.43 -2.75
CA ASP A 85 23.13 -4.68 -1.65
C ASP A 85 23.01 -6.08 -1.02
N GLY A 86 22.06 -6.90 -1.47
CA GLY A 86 21.78 -8.23 -0.92
C GLY A 86 21.23 -8.21 0.51
N ILE A 87 20.70 -7.06 0.96
CA ILE A 87 20.14 -6.85 2.30
C ILE A 87 18.67 -6.41 2.22
N VAL A 88 18.31 -5.57 1.25
CA VAL A 88 16.94 -5.01 1.16
C VAL A 88 15.99 -5.93 0.39
N ALA A 89 14.91 -6.33 1.05
CA ALA A 89 13.71 -6.98 0.49
C ALA A 89 12.50 -6.02 0.51
N CYS A 90 11.40 -6.38 -0.16
CA CYS A 90 10.11 -5.70 0.07
C CYS A 90 9.77 -5.73 1.57
N ALA A 91 9.90 -6.91 2.18
CA ALA A 91 9.62 -7.12 3.59
C ALA A 91 10.52 -6.29 4.53
N SER A 92 11.71 -5.85 4.12
CA SER A 92 12.56 -4.96 4.95
C SER A 92 11.87 -3.64 5.31
N CYS A 93 10.90 -3.20 4.52
CA CYS A 93 10.07 -2.01 4.78
C CYS A 93 8.62 -2.36 5.19
N HIS A 94 8.25 -3.65 5.22
CA HIS A 94 6.87 -4.10 5.39
C HIS A 94 6.73 -5.28 6.35
N TYR A 95 7.67 -5.44 7.29
CA TYR A 95 7.73 -6.62 8.18
C TYR A 95 6.81 -6.52 9.39
N GLN A 96 6.52 -5.32 9.89
CA GLN A 96 5.74 -5.14 11.12
C GLN A 96 4.30 -4.77 10.76
N ALA A 97 3.37 -5.72 10.78
CA ALA A 97 1.98 -5.50 10.35
C ALA A 97 1.88 -4.86 8.94
N GLY A 98 2.84 -5.19 8.07
CA GLY A 98 2.93 -4.64 6.71
C GLY A 98 3.58 -3.27 6.60
N VAL A 99 4.09 -2.66 7.68
CA VAL A 99 4.77 -1.34 7.67
C VAL A 99 6.22 -1.41 8.14
N ASP A 100 6.91 -0.27 8.05
CA ASP A 100 8.22 -0.05 8.63
C ASP A 100 8.09 0.77 9.91
N ASN A 101 8.38 0.15 11.04
CA ASN A 101 8.37 0.83 12.33
C ASN A 101 9.75 0.98 12.95
N ARG A 102 10.81 0.92 12.13
CA ARG A 102 12.15 1.32 12.55
C ARG A 102 12.13 2.80 12.92
N SER A 103 12.95 3.15 13.91
CA SER A 103 13.10 4.52 14.40
C SER A 103 14.50 5.09 14.18
N ARG A 104 15.45 4.27 13.70
CA ARG A 104 16.80 4.70 13.37
C ARG A 104 16.93 4.89 11.87
N ASN A 105 17.53 6.01 11.46
CA ASN A 105 17.76 6.37 10.05
C ASN A 105 16.46 6.36 9.21
N THR A 106 15.37 6.89 9.74
CA THR A 106 14.07 6.90 9.03
C THR A 106 13.59 8.30 8.67
N LEU A 107 14.43 9.33 8.82
CA LEU A 107 14.11 10.70 8.37
C LEU A 107 14.61 10.93 6.95
N ALA A 108 13.77 11.55 6.13
CA ALA A 108 14.13 12.20 4.87
C ALA A 108 13.81 13.70 4.99
N PRO A 109 14.67 14.59 4.47
CA PRO A 109 14.41 16.01 4.51
C PRO A 109 13.22 16.33 3.61
N GLY A 110 12.41 17.30 4.05
CA GLY A 110 11.18 17.68 3.38
C GLY A 110 11.37 18.51 2.11
N PHE A 111 10.35 19.30 1.81
CA PHE A 111 10.31 20.23 0.69
C PHE A 111 11.47 21.23 0.70
N ASN A 112 11.87 21.72 1.88
CA ASN A 112 12.95 22.69 2.04
C ASN A 112 14.37 22.07 1.91
N LYS A 113 14.46 20.73 1.84
CA LYS A 113 15.69 19.93 1.73
C LYS A 113 16.65 20.06 2.91
N ALA A 114 16.17 20.47 4.07
CA ALA A 114 16.87 20.48 5.34
C ALA A 114 16.25 19.43 6.28
N PHE A 115 17.02 19.02 7.29
CA PHE A 115 16.50 18.19 8.38
C PHE A 115 16.23 19.08 9.59
N GLU A 116 15.05 18.98 10.22
CA GLU A 116 14.71 19.73 11.44
C GLU A 116 14.47 18.84 12.66
N LYS A 117 14.04 17.59 12.46
CA LYS A 117 13.79 16.61 13.53
C LYS A 117 14.98 15.68 13.75
N GLY A 118 16.09 15.90 13.07
CA GLY A 118 17.30 15.09 13.24
C GLY A 118 18.27 15.25 12.09
N GLY A 119 18.75 14.12 11.58
CA GLY A 119 19.66 14.10 10.44
C GLY A 119 19.81 12.69 9.87
N PRO A 120 20.66 12.50 8.86
CA PRO A 120 20.90 11.19 8.32
C PRO A 120 21.44 10.26 9.43
N ASN A 121 20.92 9.05 9.49
CA ASN A 121 21.25 8.04 10.50
C ASN A 121 20.88 8.37 11.96
N SER A 122 20.07 9.40 12.20
CA SER A 122 19.63 9.74 13.56
C SER A 122 18.62 8.75 14.13
N GLN A 123 18.53 8.72 15.46
CA GLN A 123 17.52 7.97 16.21
C GLN A 123 16.33 8.89 16.51
N LEU A 124 15.14 8.54 16.01
CA LEU A 124 13.89 9.20 16.35
C LEU A 124 13.52 8.97 17.81
N ARG A 125 12.91 9.98 18.44
CA ARG A 125 12.45 9.99 19.82
C ARG A 125 10.99 10.43 19.89
N LEU A 126 10.28 10.01 20.94
CA LEU A 126 8.87 10.32 21.11
C LEU A 126 8.62 11.84 21.19
N GLY A 127 9.48 12.58 21.90
CA GLY A 127 9.35 14.03 22.08
C GLY A 127 9.54 14.87 20.81
N GLN A 128 9.89 14.26 19.66
CA GLN A 128 10.00 14.96 18.38
C GLN A 128 8.65 15.06 17.65
N PHE A 129 7.65 14.31 18.12
CA PHE A 129 6.30 14.29 17.58
C PHE A 129 5.35 15.14 18.43
N PRO A 130 4.32 15.77 17.82
CA PRO A 130 4.06 15.79 16.38
C PRO A 130 5.03 16.71 15.63
N PHE A 131 5.09 16.59 14.30
CA PHE A 131 5.99 17.42 13.49
C PHE A 131 5.51 18.88 13.38
N HIS A 132 4.20 19.09 13.44
CA HIS A 132 3.56 20.40 13.54
C HIS A 132 2.92 20.56 14.93
N VAL A 133 3.29 21.60 15.67
CA VAL A 133 2.87 21.81 17.07
C VAL A 133 2.24 23.17 17.23
N PHE A 134 0.99 23.18 17.69
CA PHE A 134 0.25 24.37 18.10
C PHE A 134 0.41 24.65 19.60
N ALA A 135 0.25 25.92 20.00
CA ALA A 135 0.25 26.32 21.40
C ALA A 135 -0.99 25.80 22.15
N ASP A 136 -2.15 25.83 21.50
CA ASP A 136 -3.33 25.06 21.89
C ASP A 136 -3.55 23.98 20.81
N PRO A 137 -3.32 22.70 21.12
CA PRO A 137 -3.38 21.65 20.13
C PRO A 137 -4.82 21.33 19.65
N THR A 138 -5.83 21.96 20.26
CA THR A 138 -7.23 21.86 19.85
C THR A 138 -7.72 23.04 19.00
N ASP A 139 -6.92 24.10 18.88
CA ASP A 139 -7.24 25.29 18.11
C ASP A 139 -6.22 25.50 16.98
N ARG A 140 -6.67 25.29 15.73
CA ARG A 140 -5.86 25.51 14.52
C ARG A 140 -5.49 26.99 14.28
N PHE A 141 -6.13 27.93 14.97
CA PHE A 141 -5.78 29.36 14.90
C PHE A 141 -4.78 29.76 15.99
N SER A 142 -4.44 28.85 16.90
CA SER A 142 -3.45 29.14 17.93
C SER A 142 -2.04 29.26 17.34
N ARG A 143 -1.13 29.89 18.09
CA ARG A 143 0.24 30.11 17.64
C ARG A 143 0.97 28.78 17.38
N VAL A 144 1.59 28.63 16.22
CA VAL A 144 2.52 27.52 15.93
C VAL A 144 3.79 27.65 16.78
N LEU A 145 4.11 26.62 17.55
CA LEU A 145 5.32 26.53 18.38
C LEU A 145 6.50 25.92 17.64
N SER A 146 6.25 24.95 16.77
CA SER A 146 7.26 24.35 15.90
C SER A 146 6.62 23.73 14.67
N ASP A 147 7.32 23.80 13.54
CA ASP A 147 6.94 23.16 12.29
C ASP A 147 8.15 22.46 11.67
N SER A 148 7.92 21.32 11.03
CA SER A 148 8.92 20.61 10.23
C SER A 148 8.22 19.88 9.10
N ASP A 149 8.84 19.93 7.93
CA ASP A 149 8.44 19.20 6.72
C ASP A 149 9.23 17.89 6.54
N ASP A 150 10.07 17.52 7.50
CA ASP A 150 10.71 16.20 7.56
C ASP A 150 9.68 15.07 7.40
N ILE A 151 10.14 13.98 6.81
CA ILE A 151 9.30 12.82 6.51
C ILE A 151 9.88 11.59 7.17
N VAL A 152 9.05 10.85 7.91
CA VAL A 152 9.40 9.52 8.40
C VAL A 152 9.10 8.50 7.31
N GLY A 153 10.15 7.96 6.68
CA GLY A 153 10.08 6.95 5.64
C GLY A 153 10.98 5.74 5.91
N SER A 154 11.03 4.83 4.94
CA SER A 154 11.83 3.61 5.06
C SER A 154 13.25 3.74 4.53
N GLN A 155 14.18 3.10 5.21
CA GLN A 155 15.56 2.92 4.73
C GLN A 155 15.58 1.98 3.54
N GLY A 156 16.24 2.43 2.47
CA GLY A 156 16.58 1.58 1.35
C GLY A 156 18.08 1.35 1.22
N VAL A 157 18.61 1.47 0.01
CA VAL A 157 20.03 1.18 -0.29
C VAL A 157 20.93 2.39 -0.05
N VAL A 158 22.20 2.11 0.25
CA VAL A 158 23.27 3.13 0.16
C VAL A 158 23.44 3.54 -1.30
N LYS A 159 23.60 4.83 -1.56
CA LYS A 159 23.69 5.39 -2.91
C LYS A 159 24.92 4.89 -3.66
N ALA A 160 24.69 4.23 -4.80
CA ALA A 160 25.73 3.75 -5.70
C ALA A 160 25.20 3.62 -7.14
N ASN A 161 26.12 3.48 -8.09
CA ASN A 161 25.85 3.09 -9.47
C ASN A 161 25.99 1.57 -9.59
N PHE A 162 25.04 0.96 -10.30
CA PHE A 162 25.03 -0.47 -10.58
C PHE A 162 26.22 -0.86 -11.49
N GLY A 163 26.96 -1.91 -11.10
CA GLY A 163 28.17 -2.38 -11.79
C GLY A 163 27.98 -3.65 -12.62
N GLY A 164 26.79 -4.24 -12.67
CA GLY A 164 26.51 -5.49 -13.39
C GLY A 164 26.07 -6.64 -12.48
N ILE A 165 25.90 -7.84 -13.04
CA ILE A 165 25.54 -9.05 -12.28
C ILE A 165 26.71 -10.01 -12.26
N VAL A 166 27.04 -10.52 -11.07
CA VAL A 166 27.91 -11.68 -10.88
C VAL A 166 27.02 -12.86 -10.51
N LEU A 167 26.95 -13.88 -11.37
CA LEU A 167 26.07 -15.03 -11.16
C LEU A 167 26.43 -15.74 -9.85
N GLY A 168 25.42 -16.17 -9.09
CA GLY A 168 25.60 -16.80 -7.79
C GLY A 168 25.93 -15.84 -6.64
N ASN A 169 26.13 -14.54 -6.89
CA ASN A 169 26.41 -13.56 -5.82
C ASN A 169 25.14 -12.81 -5.37
N PRO A 170 24.75 -12.90 -4.08
CA PRO A 170 23.64 -12.14 -3.52
C PRO A 170 23.81 -10.61 -3.53
N ALA A 171 25.04 -10.10 -3.44
CA ALA A 171 25.31 -8.67 -3.50
C ALA A 171 25.85 -8.32 -4.89
N GLU A 172 25.34 -7.25 -5.48
CA GLU A 172 25.78 -6.78 -6.79
C GLU A 172 27.10 -5.99 -6.64
N PRO A 173 27.96 -5.98 -7.66
CA PRO A 173 29.03 -4.99 -7.76
C PRO A 173 28.43 -3.59 -7.97
N GLY A 174 29.02 -2.59 -7.31
CA GLY A 174 28.57 -1.21 -7.44
C GLY A 174 29.65 -0.21 -7.08
N ALA A 175 29.57 0.97 -7.68
CA ALA A 175 30.46 2.08 -7.39
C ALA A 175 29.73 3.10 -6.49
N SER A 176 30.25 3.32 -5.28
CA SER A 176 29.69 4.32 -4.35
C SER A 176 29.65 5.70 -5.00
N VAL A 177 28.57 6.44 -4.79
CA VAL A 177 28.38 7.81 -5.28
C VAL A 177 28.13 8.72 -4.10
N ALA A 178 28.87 9.81 -3.98
CA ALA A 178 28.70 10.75 -2.88
C ALA A 178 27.23 11.16 -2.69
N ASP A 179 26.77 11.07 -1.44
CA ASP A 179 25.43 11.47 -1.05
C ASP A 179 25.49 12.66 -0.07
N PRO A 180 25.31 13.91 -0.55
CA PRO A 180 25.36 15.07 0.33
C PRO A 180 24.16 15.13 1.31
N VAL A 181 23.10 14.37 1.06
CA VAL A 181 21.90 14.34 1.92
C VAL A 181 22.02 13.23 2.95
N PHE A 182 22.33 12.02 2.48
CA PHE A 182 22.45 10.83 3.33
C PHE A 182 23.92 10.46 3.56
N SER A 183 24.66 11.34 4.25
CA SER A 183 26.01 11.05 4.72
C SER A 183 26.29 11.58 6.13
N VAL A 184 27.20 10.92 6.83
CA VAL A 184 27.69 11.32 8.15
C VAL A 184 29.22 11.30 8.09
N ASN A 185 29.86 12.43 8.37
CA ASN A 185 31.33 12.57 8.33
C ASN A 185 31.96 12.09 7.01
N GLY A 186 31.32 12.39 5.88
CA GLY A 186 31.80 12.00 4.55
C GLY A 186 31.55 10.54 4.17
N VAL A 187 30.89 9.75 5.03
CA VAL A 187 30.50 8.37 4.76
C VAL A 187 29.02 8.32 4.43
N ASN A 188 28.68 7.77 3.26
CA ASN A 188 27.29 7.56 2.88
C ASN A 188 26.59 6.62 3.89
N VAL A 189 25.38 6.99 4.27
CA VAL A 189 24.45 6.11 4.98
C VAL A 189 23.33 5.69 4.02
N ARG A 190 22.38 4.87 4.50
CA ARG A 190 21.26 4.44 3.65
C ARG A 190 20.32 5.60 3.38
N GLN A 191 19.89 5.70 2.12
CA GLN A 191 18.88 6.66 1.70
C GLN A 191 17.52 6.32 2.34
N VAL A 192 16.67 7.33 2.51
CA VAL A 192 15.33 7.19 3.10
C VAL A 192 14.25 7.64 2.11
N MET A 193 13.14 6.90 2.07
CA MET A 193 11.98 7.24 1.26
C MET A 193 11.33 8.55 1.71
N THR A 194 10.80 9.29 0.74
CA THR A 194 10.16 10.60 0.97
C THR A 194 8.67 10.49 1.28
N ARG A 195 8.19 9.33 1.74
CA ARG A 195 6.85 9.13 2.33
C ARG A 195 6.90 7.97 3.33
N ASN A 196 6.01 8.02 4.31
CA ASN A 196 5.77 6.92 5.23
C ASN A 196 5.27 5.68 4.49
N THR A 197 5.72 4.50 4.93
CA THR A 197 5.43 3.24 4.27
C THR A 197 4.07 2.69 4.74
N PRO A 198 3.05 2.64 3.86
CA PRO A 198 1.73 2.15 4.22
C PRO A 198 1.74 0.62 4.39
N SER A 199 0.71 0.09 5.07
CA SER A 199 0.60 -1.36 5.27
C SER A 199 0.36 -2.09 3.94
N MET A 200 1.06 -3.22 3.75
CA MET A 200 0.80 -4.16 2.65
C MET A 200 -0.36 -5.13 2.95
N ILE A 201 -0.77 -5.26 4.21
CA ILE A 201 -1.93 -6.10 4.59
C ILE A 201 -3.20 -5.45 4.05
N ASN A 202 -4.09 -6.26 3.46
CA ASN A 202 -5.29 -5.82 2.74
C ASN A 202 -5.03 -4.99 1.47
N SER A 203 -3.78 -4.83 1.01
CA SER A 203 -3.46 -3.99 -0.16
C SER A 203 -4.11 -4.48 -1.47
N ALA A 204 -4.38 -5.78 -1.58
CA ALA A 204 -5.10 -6.36 -2.71
C ALA A 204 -6.57 -5.89 -2.82
N LEU A 205 -7.14 -5.31 -1.76
CA LEU A 205 -8.49 -4.74 -1.77
C LEU A 205 -8.53 -3.30 -2.29
N LEU A 206 -7.38 -2.63 -2.42
CA LEU A 206 -7.28 -1.22 -2.78
C LEU A 206 -7.27 -1.05 -4.30
N PHE A 207 -7.91 0.01 -4.80
CA PHE A 207 -8.02 0.22 -6.25
C PHE A 207 -6.69 0.70 -6.87
N ARG A 208 -6.00 1.66 -6.22
CA ARG A 208 -4.71 2.22 -6.65
C ARG A 208 -3.72 2.30 -5.48
N LEU A 209 -2.43 2.27 -5.79
CA LEU A 209 -1.34 2.29 -4.80
C LEU A 209 -0.19 3.20 -5.29
N PRO A 210 0.65 3.76 -4.40
CA PRO A 210 0.55 3.83 -2.94
C PRO A 210 -0.27 5.08 -2.53
N TRP A 211 0.23 5.93 -1.61
CA TRP A 211 -0.43 7.15 -1.12
C TRP A 211 -0.92 8.11 -2.23
N ASP A 212 -0.11 8.35 -3.26
CA ASP A 212 -0.46 9.19 -4.42
C ASP A 212 -1.16 8.41 -5.54
N GLY A 213 -1.42 7.12 -5.33
CA GLY A 213 -2.08 6.26 -6.31
C GLY A 213 -1.31 6.08 -7.62
N LYS A 214 -0.03 6.44 -7.70
CA LYS A 214 0.68 6.53 -8.99
C LYS A 214 0.77 5.23 -9.78
N PHE A 215 0.57 4.07 -9.17
CA PHE A 215 0.53 2.79 -9.86
C PHE A 215 -0.90 2.36 -10.16
N ASN A 216 -1.06 1.78 -11.35
CA ASN A 216 -2.35 1.57 -11.97
C ASN A 216 -3.02 0.32 -11.41
N HIS A 217 -4.35 0.37 -11.35
CA HIS A 217 -5.20 -0.79 -11.11
C HIS A 217 -4.99 -1.90 -12.16
N PHE A 218 -4.71 -1.49 -13.40
CA PHE A 218 -4.40 -2.37 -14.51
C PHE A 218 -2.90 -2.67 -14.61
N PHE A 219 -2.52 -3.94 -14.64
CA PHE A 219 -1.13 -4.38 -14.82
C PHE A 219 -0.86 -4.79 -16.27
N ASN A 220 0.21 -4.26 -16.87
CA ASN A 220 0.55 -4.49 -18.27
C ASN A 220 1.66 -5.55 -18.49
N GLY A 221 2.04 -6.28 -17.43
CA GLY A 221 3.06 -7.34 -17.50
C GLY A 221 4.50 -6.87 -17.41
N ALA A 222 4.79 -5.57 -17.60
CA ALA A 222 6.17 -5.05 -17.71
C ALA A 222 6.48 -3.87 -16.79
N SER A 223 5.52 -2.97 -16.56
CA SER A 223 5.67 -1.75 -15.76
C SER A 223 4.44 -1.48 -14.87
N GLY A 224 4.58 -0.53 -13.95
CA GLY A 224 3.52 -0.18 -12.99
C GLY A 224 2.48 0.82 -13.48
N PHE A 225 2.59 1.30 -14.73
CA PHE A 225 1.80 2.42 -15.23
C PHE A 225 0.51 2.00 -15.96
N GLY A 226 0.34 0.70 -16.22
CA GLY A 226 -0.82 0.17 -16.93
C GLY A 226 -0.90 0.72 -18.36
N PRO A 227 -2.07 1.20 -18.83
CA PRO A 227 -2.23 1.76 -20.17
C PRO A 227 -1.44 3.04 -20.44
N ARG A 228 -0.91 3.70 -19.38
CA ARG A 228 -0.10 4.93 -19.52
C ARG A 228 1.30 4.66 -20.06
N ASP A 229 1.73 3.40 -20.10
CA ASP A 229 2.96 2.98 -20.76
C ASP A 229 2.61 2.22 -22.05
N PRO A 230 2.59 2.89 -23.21
CA PRO A 230 2.24 2.25 -24.48
C PRO A 230 3.33 1.28 -24.99
N ASN A 231 4.53 1.32 -24.42
CA ASN A 231 5.66 0.48 -24.81
C ASN A 231 5.74 -0.82 -24.01
N ALA A 232 4.91 -0.96 -22.97
CA ALA A 232 4.88 -2.15 -22.15
C ALA A 232 4.41 -3.36 -22.95
N LYS A 233 5.22 -4.41 -22.91
CA LYS A 233 5.00 -5.67 -23.60
C LYS A 233 5.67 -6.82 -22.87
N ILE A 234 5.10 -8.00 -23.04
CA ILE A 234 5.71 -9.27 -22.66
C ILE A 234 6.15 -10.01 -23.94
N LEU A 235 6.93 -11.07 -23.76
CA LEU A 235 7.24 -12.02 -24.82
C LEU A 235 6.46 -13.32 -24.63
N VAL A 236 6.11 -13.98 -25.72
CA VAL A 236 5.49 -15.31 -25.71
C VAL A 236 6.18 -16.21 -26.72
N ASP A 237 6.26 -17.50 -26.43
CA ASP A 237 6.69 -18.52 -27.38
C ASP A 237 5.72 -19.70 -27.34
N ASP A 238 4.94 -19.85 -28.41
CA ASP A 238 4.01 -20.97 -28.60
C ASP A 238 4.58 -22.08 -29.50
N GLY A 239 5.92 -22.15 -29.60
CA GLY A 239 6.65 -23.06 -30.49
C GLY A 239 6.99 -22.46 -31.85
N ALA A 240 6.66 -21.19 -32.07
CA ALA A 240 6.95 -20.44 -33.30
C ALA A 240 8.10 -19.43 -33.13
N GLY A 241 8.79 -19.44 -31.98
CA GLY A 241 9.79 -18.44 -31.61
C GLY A 241 9.18 -17.26 -30.84
N LEU A 242 10.05 -16.32 -30.44
CA LEU A 242 9.66 -15.20 -29.59
C LEU A 242 8.75 -14.22 -30.33
N GLN A 243 7.58 -13.93 -29.76
CA GLN A 243 6.63 -12.94 -30.24
C GLN A 243 6.29 -11.94 -29.14
N GLU A 244 6.06 -10.69 -29.52
CA GLU A 244 5.61 -9.65 -28.58
C GLU A 244 4.11 -9.77 -28.34
N ALA A 245 3.69 -9.60 -27.08
CA ALA A 245 2.29 -9.53 -26.71
C ALA A 245 2.04 -8.36 -25.75
N HIS A 246 0.94 -7.65 -25.98
CA HIS A 246 0.42 -6.63 -25.07
C HIS A 246 -0.67 -7.24 -24.21
N ILE A 247 -0.56 -7.05 -22.91
CA ILE A 247 -1.53 -7.55 -21.93
C ILE A 247 -2.01 -6.40 -21.04
N LEU A 248 -3.19 -6.58 -20.46
CA LEU A 248 -3.71 -5.64 -19.48
C LEU A 248 -4.64 -6.39 -18.52
N LEU A 249 -4.13 -6.72 -17.34
CA LEU A 249 -4.87 -7.42 -16.30
C LEU A 249 -5.54 -6.42 -15.36
N ASP A 250 -6.84 -6.56 -15.18
CA ASP A 250 -7.64 -5.79 -14.22
C ASP A 250 -7.40 -6.28 -12.78
N ASN A 251 -7.78 -5.51 -11.75
CA ASN A 251 -7.62 -5.89 -10.33
C ASN A 251 -6.18 -6.32 -9.95
N ALA A 252 -5.16 -5.69 -10.53
CA ALA A 252 -3.75 -6.02 -10.33
C ALA A 252 -2.88 -4.85 -9.78
N PRO A 253 -3.35 -4.03 -8.82
CA PRO A 253 -2.60 -2.86 -8.35
C PRO A 253 -1.32 -3.21 -7.59
N VAL A 254 -1.27 -4.36 -6.90
CA VAL A 254 -0.06 -4.83 -6.23
C VAL A 254 0.96 -5.33 -7.25
N ALA A 255 0.54 -5.98 -8.33
CA ALA A 255 1.44 -6.30 -9.44
C ALA A 255 2.08 -5.03 -10.01
N SER A 256 1.27 -4.01 -10.32
CA SER A 256 1.74 -2.72 -10.82
C SER A 256 2.72 -2.02 -9.87
N LEU A 257 2.42 -1.96 -8.56
CA LEU A 257 3.33 -1.39 -7.57
C LEU A 257 4.64 -2.20 -7.45
N SER A 258 4.52 -3.51 -7.34
CA SER A 258 5.65 -4.37 -6.99
C SER A 258 6.72 -4.44 -8.06
N VAL A 259 6.40 -4.25 -9.35
CA VAL A 259 7.42 -4.18 -10.42
C VAL A 259 8.18 -2.86 -10.46
N ALA A 260 7.62 -1.79 -9.89
CA ALA A 260 8.25 -0.48 -9.91
C ALA A 260 9.25 -0.27 -8.77
N VAL A 261 9.03 -0.91 -7.61
CA VAL A 261 9.88 -0.75 -6.42
C VAL A 261 11.31 -1.25 -6.62
N PRO A 262 11.56 -2.42 -7.23
CA PRO A 262 12.91 -2.85 -7.56
C PRO A 262 13.58 -2.03 -8.67
N GLY A 263 12.90 -1.05 -9.28
CA GLY A 263 13.50 -0.04 -10.16
C GLY A 263 13.82 1.29 -9.45
N ASN A 264 13.48 1.44 -8.17
CA ASN A 264 13.66 2.68 -7.43
C ASN A 264 15.07 2.74 -6.80
N ASN A 265 15.81 3.81 -7.14
CA ASN A 265 17.22 4.00 -6.76
C ASN A 265 17.46 4.39 -5.28
N VAL A 266 16.37 4.66 -4.56
CA VAL A 266 16.36 4.84 -3.10
C VAL A 266 16.00 3.52 -2.44
N ALA A 267 15.04 2.77 -2.97
CA ALA A 267 14.42 1.60 -2.32
C ALA A 267 15.36 0.40 -2.24
N MET A 268 15.49 -0.31 -3.34
CA MET A 268 16.07 -1.64 -3.39
C MET A 268 17.26 -1.71 -4.33
N THR A 269 17.46 -0.69 -5.17
CA THR A 269 18.28 -0.84 -6.36
C THR A 269 19.29 0.29 -6.51
N TRP A 270 20.46 -0.01 -7.04
CA TRP A 270 21.41 1.00 -7.49
C TRP A 270 21.09 1.52 -8.89
N LYS A 271 21.48 2.77 -9.15
CA LYS A 271 21.18 3.45 -10.40
C LYS A 271 21.71 2.67 -11.60
N GLY A 272 20.82 2.31 -12.53
CA GLY A 272 21.13 1.65 -13.80
C GLY A 272 20.74 0.17 -13.89
N ARG A 273 20.31 -0.46 -12.79
CA ARG A 273 19.83 -1.84 -12.80
C ARG A 273 18.39 -1.93 -13.30
N THR A 274 18.09 -2.95 -14.11
CA THR A 274 16.73 -3.22 -14.63
C THR A 274 16.09 -4.45 -13.98
N MET A 275 14.78 -4.63 -14.16
CA MET A 275 14.08 -5.85 -13.73
C MET A 275 14.60 -7.12 -14.43
N LYS A 276 15.09 -7.03 -15.67
CA LYS A 276 15.75 -8.16 -16.34
C LYS A 276 17.06 -8.55 -15.64
N ASN A 277 17.81 -7.57 -15.13
CA ASN A 277 19.01 -7.84 -14.32
C ASN A 277 18.64 -8.52 -12.99
N LEU A 278 17.57 -8.08 -12.33
CA LEU A 278 17.03 -8.74 -11.13
C LEU A 278 16.65 -10.20 -11.43
N GLY A 279 15.96 -10.45 -12.55
CA GLY A 279 15.60 -11.79 -12.98
C GLY A 279 16.82 -12.69 -13.19
N ARG A 280 17.79 -12.21 -13.98
CA ARG A 280 19.07 -12.91 -14.19
C ARG A 280 19.78 -13.24 -12.89
N LYS A 281 19.80 -12.31 -11.93
CA LYS A 281 20.38 -12.53 -10.60
C LYS A 281 19.65 -13.62 -9.84
N LEU A 282 18.35 -13.45 -9.60
CA LEU A 282 17.58 -14.37 -8.75
C LEU A 282 17.51 -15.78 -9.36
N LEU A 283 17.39 -15.92 -10.68
CA LEU A 283 17.42 -17.23 -11.34
C LEU A 283 18.73 -18.00 -11.13
N ASN A 284 19.81 -17.32 -10.74
CA ASN A 284 21.12 -17.91 -10.44
C ASN A 284 21.41 -17.95 -8.92
N LEU A 285 20.40 -17.79 -8.07
CA LEU A 285 20.50 -17.88 -6.62
C LEU A 285 19.50 -18.91 -6.08
N ARG A 286 19.82 -19.48 -4.92
CA ARG A 286 18.84 -20.26 -4.17
C ARG A 286 17.88 -19.31 -3.42
N PRO A 287 16.55 -19.52 -3.50
CA PRO A 287 15.57 -18.67 -2.83
C PRO A 287 15.84 -18.60 -1.33
N LEU A 288 15.79 -17.38 -0.78
CA LEU A 288 15.90 -17.10 0.65
C LEU A 288 17.19 -17.65 1.33
N GLN A 289 18.25 -17.97 0.58
CA GLN A 289 19.43 -18.66 1.14
C GLN A 289 20.17 -17.88 2.25
N ARG A 290 19.91 -16.58 2.39
CA ARG A 290 20.46 -15.73 3.46
C ARG A 290 19.61 -15.71 4.73
N GLN A 291 18.46 -16.38 4.74
CA GLN A 291 17.44 -16.25 5.76
C GLN A 291 17.05 -17.62 6.30
N THR A 292 16.82 -17.70 7.60
CA THR A 292 16.12 -18.85 8.20
C THR A 292 14.66 -18.84 7.76
N VAL A 293 14.13 -20.01 7.42
CA VAL A 293 12.70 -20.21 7.14
C VAL A 293 12.16 -21.21 8.17
N HIS A 294 11.06 -20.86 8.84
CA HIS A 294 10.49 -21.72 9.87
C HIS A 294 9.89 -22.98 9.24
N ALA A 295 10.15 -24.18 9.79
CA ALA A 295 9.64 -25.44 9.25
C ALA A 295 8.10 -25.51 9.20
N ALA A 296 7.44 -24.85 10.16
CA ALA A 296 5.99 -24.67 10.19
C ALA A 296 5.49 -23.37 9.53
N ASP A 297 6.29 -22.72 8.66
CA ASP A 297 5.77 -21.62 7.81
C ASP A 297 4.60 -22.16 6.96
N SER A 298 3.51 -21.40 6.90
CA SER A 298 2.24 -21.85 6.32
C SER A 298 2.26 -22.06 4.81
N VAL A 299 3.25 -21.50 4.12
CA VAL A 299 3.36 -21.53 2.65
C VAL A 299 4.68 -22.14 2.19
N LEU A 300 5.77 -21.83 2.88
CA LEU A 300 7.14 -22.23 2.53
C LEU A 300 7.64 -23.44 3.33
N GLY A 301 6.96 -23.84 4.41
CA GLY A 301 7.44 -24.87 5.34
C GLY A 301 7.83 -26.19 4.67
N GLY A 302 7.04 -26.63 3.69
CA GLY A 302 7.32 -27.85 2.91
C GLY A 302 8.50 -27.76 1.91
N TYR A 303 9.11 -26.58 1.77
CA TYR A 303 10.20 -26.31 0.84
C TYR A 303 11.48 -25.89 1.57
N VAL A 304 11.46 -25.86 2.90
CA VAL A 304 12.60 -25.45 3.72
C VAL A 304 13.79 -26.36 3.42
N ASP A 305 14.95 -25.76 3.18
CA ASP A 305 16.19 -26.51 3.03
C ASP A 305 16.53 -27.26 4.33
N PRO A 306 17.11 -28.48 4.28
CA PRO A 306 17.45 -29.24 5.49
C PRO A 306 18.35 -28.48 6.49
N SER A 307 19.11 -27.48 6.05
CA SER A 307 19.88 -26.59 6.94
C SER A 307 19.03 -25.59 7.74
N GLY A 308 17.74 -25.47 7.43
CA GLY A 308 16.82 -24.44 7.93
C GLY A 308 16.98 -23.07 7.24
N LYS A 309 17.93 -22.92 6.30
CA LYS A 309 18.22 -21.66 5.60
C LYS A 309 17.89 -21.73 4.12
N GLY A 310 16.98 -20.87 3.69
CA GLY A 310 16.48 -20.85 2.32
C GLY A 310 15.58 -22.03 1.98
N LEU A 311 15.29 -22.17 0.69
CA LEU A 311 14.42 -23.22 0.16
C LEU A 311 15.20 -24.26 -0.67
N ASN A 312 14.78 -25.52 -0.60
CA ASN A 312 15.31 -26.63 -1.39
C ASN A 312 14.68 -26.67 -2.80
N THR A 313 14.82 -25.59 -3.55
CA THR A 313 14.34 -25.42 -4.94
C THR A 313 15.08 -24.25 -5.60
N THR A 314 14.79 -23.97 -6.86
CA THR A 314 15.27 -22.79 -7.60
C THR A 314 14.13 -21.87 -8.00
N TYR A 315 14.43 -20.59 -8.25
CA TYR A 315 13.41 -19.68 -8.79
C TYR A 315 12.90 -20.11 -10.17
N ALA A 316 13.73 -20.76 -10.99
CA ALA A 316 13.30 -21.30 -12.29
C ALA A 316 12.24 -22.39 -12.12
N GLU A 317 12.43 -23.32 -11.18
CA GLU A 317 11.44 -24.36 -10.85
C GLU A 317 10.15 -23.75 -10.28
N MET A 318 10.27 -22.77 -9.39
CA MET A 318 9.10 -22.11 -8.81
C MET A 318 8.29 -21.33 -9.85
N ILE A 319 8.95 -20.63 -10.79
CA ILE A 319 8.30 -19.97 -11.93
C ILE A 319 7.65 -21.02 -12.85
N ALA A 320 8.39 -22.08 -13.19
CA ALA A 320 7.88 -23.15 -14.03
C ALA A 320 6.67 -23.83 -13.40
N ALA A 321 6.60 -23.96 -12.08
CA ALA A 321 5.47 -24.50 -11.34
C ALA A 321 4.27 -23.53 -11.29
N ALA A 322 4.49 -22.22 -11.29
CA ALA A 322 3.45 -21.21 -11.16
C ALA A 322 2.83 -20.75 -12.50
N PHE A 323 3.60 -20.70 -13.59
CA PHE A 323 3.21 -20.06 -14.85
C PHE A 323 3.20 -21.00 -16.06
N TRP A 324 2.34 -20.70 -17.04
CA TRP A 324 2.27 -21.46 -18.29
C TRP A 324 3.61 -21.41 -19.08
N PRO A 325 4.06 -22.54 -19.68
CA PRO A 325 5.35 -22.62 -20.38
C PRO A 325 5.58 -21.54 -21.43
N ARG A 326 4.53 -21.12 -22.15
CA ARG A 326 4.63 -20.09 -23.20
C ARG A 326 5.25 -18.76 -22.75
N TYR A 327 5.28 -18.49 -21.45
CA TYR A 327 5.84 -17.25 -20.90
C TYR A 327 7.30 -17.38 -20.44
N TRP A 328 7.86 -18.59 -20.31
CA TRP A 328 9.21 -18.78 -19.77
C TRP A 328 10.07 -19.81 -20.51
N ASN A 329 9.46 -20.72 -21.28
CA ASN A 329 10.11 -21.84 -21.93
C ASN A 329 10.36 -21.54 -23.41
N SER A 330 11.56 -21.07 -23.74
CA SER A 330 12.01 -20.92 -25.12
C SER A 330 13.48 -21.30 -25.25
N GLY A 331 13.84 -21.92 -26.38
CA GLY A 331 15.23 -22.12 -26.78
C GLY A 331 15.87 -20.86 -27.40
N GLN A 332 15.09 -19.81 -27.66
CA GLN A 332 15.56 -18.54 -28.19
C GLN A 332 15.91 -17.56 -27.08
N THR A 333 16.82 -16.64 -27.38
CA THR A 333 17.15 -15.50 -26.53
C THR A 333 16.73 -14.21 -27.22
N THR A 334 16.44 -13.19 -26.42
CA THR A 334 16.21 -11.84 -26.93
C THR A 334 17.49 -11.29 -27.57
N ALA A 335 17.36 -10.24 -28.39
CA ALA A 335 18.50 -9.61 -29.05
C ALA A 335 19.56 -9.07 -28.06
N ASP A 336 19.15 -8.69 -26.86
CA ASP A 336 20.02 -8.27 -25.75
C ASP A 336 20.51 -9.45 -24.87
N GLY A 337 20.30 -10.69 -25.32
CA GLY A 337 20.89 -11.90 -24.75
C GLY A 337 20.20 -12.40 -23.47
N TYR A 338 18.91 -12.11 -23.26
CA TYR A 338 18.13 -12.65 -22.15
C TYR A 338 17.33 -13.88 -22.58
N SER A 339 17.20 -14.85 -21.68
CA SER A 339 16.21 -15.92 -21.87
C SER A 339 14.79 -15.35 -21.80
N LEU A 340 13.81 -16.10 -22.33
CA LEU A 340 12.40 -15.72 -22.21
C LEU A 340 12.00 -15.51 -20.73
N MET A 341 12.46 -16.38 -19.82
CA MET A 341 12.18 -16.27 -18.39
C MET A 341 12.77 -14.99 -17.76
N GLU A 342 13.98 -14.59 -18.15
CA GLU A 342 14.59 -13.35 -17.68
C GLU A 342 13.90 -12.11 -18.27
N ALA A 343 13.51 -12.16 -19.55
CA ALA A 343 12.82 -11.07 -20.23
C ALA A 343 11.45 -10.80 -19.63
N ASN A 344 10.70 -11.85 -19.30
CA ASN A 344 9.39 -11.78 -18.66
C ASN A 344 9.44 -11.76 -17.12
N PHE A 345 10.62 -11.58 -16.52
CA PHE A 345 10.72 -11.54 -15.06
C PHE A 345 9.77 -10.53 -14.37
N PRO A 346 9.50 -9.32 -14.93
CA PRO A 346 8.49 -8.42 -14.39
C PRO A 346 7.08 -9.04 -14.27
N LEU A 347 6.67 -9.86 -15.24
CA LEU A 347 5.37 -10.54 -15.24
C LEU A 347 5.26 -11.49 -14.04
N PHE A 348 6.28 -12.33 -13.85
CA PHE A 348 6.32 -13.30 -12.76
C PHE A 348 6.38 -12.61 -11.40
N TRP A 349 7.24 -11.60 -11.28
CA TRP A 349 7.37 -10.80 -10.07
C TRP A 349 6.05 -10.14 -9.68
N GLY A 350 5.42 -9.45 -10.64
CA GLY A 350 4.16 -8.73 -10.42
C GLY A 350 3.02 -9.65 -10.01
N LEU A 351 2.73 -10.67 -10.81
CA LEU A 351 1.60 -11.57 -10.57
C LEU A 351 1.79 -12.43 -9.31
N ALA A 352 3.01 -12.91 -9.04
CA ALA A 352 3.28 -13.68 -7.83
C ALA A 352 3.08 -12.82 -6.56
N ASN A 353 3.57 -11.56 -6.56
CA ASN A 353 3.33 -10.64 -5.44
C ASN A 353 1.84 -10.27 -5.30
N GLN A 354 1.10 -10.11 -6.40
CA GLN A 354 -0.34 -9.85 -6.38
C GLN A 354 -1.12 -10.98 -5.70
N VAL A 355 -0.90 -12.23 -6.12
CA VAL A 355 -1.61 -13.37 -5.53
C VAL A 355 -1.16 -13.68 -4.11
N TYR A 356 0.10 -13.38 -3.75
CA TYR A 356 0.54 -13.45 -2.36
C TYR A 356 -0.18 -12.40 -1.51
N ALA A 357 -0.21 -11.14 -1.95
CA ALA A 357 -0.90 -10.07 -1.24
C ALA A 357 -2.42 -10.32 -1.10
N SER A 358 -3.06 -11.02 -2.04
CA SER A 358 -4.47 -11.40 -1.93
C SER A 358 -4.74 -12.45 -0.83
N THR A 359 -3.70 -13.07 -0.26
CA THR A 359 -3.81 -13.93 0.93
C THR A 359 -3.69 -13.16 2.25
N LEU A 360 -3.11 -11.95 2.23
CA LEU A 360 -2.80 -11.17 3.43
C LEU A 360 -4.01 -10.32 3.87
N ILE A 361 -5.11 -10.99 4.25
CA ILE A 361 -6.39 -10.37 4.58
C ILE A 361 -6.68 -10.47 6.08
N SER A 362 -6.81 -9.32 6.75
CA SER A 362 -7.03 -9.21 8.20
C SER A 362 -8.52 -9.03 8.54
N ASN A 363 -9.29 -10.09 8.33
CA ASN A 363 -10.76 -10.13 8.45
C ASN A 363 -11.28 -10.78 9.75
N ASP A 364 -10.47 -10.89 10.80
CA ASP A 364 -10.88 -11.49 12.09
C ASP A 364 -10.53 -10.59 13.30
N SER A 365 -10.70 -9.28 13.15
CA SER A 365 -10.57 -8.34 14.26
C SER A 365 -11.74 -8.48 15.26
N PRO A 366 -11.60 -7.99 16.51
CA PRO A 366 -12.74 -7.86 17.42
C PRO A 366 -13.97 -7.18 16.79
N TYR A 367 -13.77 -6.18 15.93
CA TYR A 367 -14.85 -5.56 15.16
C TYR A 367 -15.54 -6.54 14.21
N ASP A 368 -14.78 -7.32 13.43
CA ASP A 368 -15.36 -8.31 12.50
C ASP A 368 -16.21 -9.34 13.27
N ARG A 369 -15.69 -9.85 14.39
CA ARG A 369 -16.43 -10.79 15.26
C ARG A 369 -17.70 -10.19 15.84
N PHE A 370 -17.67 -8.90 16.20
CA PHE A 370 -18.85 -8.17 16.66
C PHE A 370 -19.91 -8.07 15.57
N MET A 371 -19.52 -7.68 14.36
CA MET A 371 -20.42 -7.59 13.21
C MET A 371 -20.95 -8.97 12.76
N GLU A 372 -20.28 -10.05 13.14
CA GLU A 372 -20.70 -11.45 12.93
C GLU A 372 -21.54 -12.02 14.08
N GLY A 373 -21.90 -11.20 15.07
CA GLY A 373 -22.84 -11.56 16.14
C GLY A 373 -22.21 -11.86 17.50
N THR A 374 -20.89 -11.76 17.65
CA THR A 374 -20.22 -11.88 18.96
C THR A 374 -20.32 -10.55 19.71
N THR A 375 -21.45 -10.30 20.36
CA THR A 375 -21.77 -8.99 20.98
C THR A 375 -20.81 -8.55 22.08
N THR A 376 -20.07 -9.48 22.68
CA THR A 376 -19.05 -9.20 23.71
C THR A 376 -17.65 -8.92 23.15
N ALA A 377 -17.46 -8.97 21.82
CA ALA A 377 -16.17 -8.72 21.19
C ALA A 377 -15.73 -7.24 21.28
N LEU A 378 -16.68 -6.32 21.47
CA LEU A 378 -16.39 -4.91 21.77
C LEU A 378 -16.79 -4.56 23.21
N THR A 379 -15.94 -3.76 23.85
CA THR A 379 -16.20 -3.14 25.16
C THR A 379 -17.13 -1.94 25.03
N GLY A 380 -17.71 -1.47 26.14
CA GLY A 380 -18.54 -0.24 26.16
C GLY A 380 -17.81 0.98 25.58
N ALA A 381 -16.55 1.21 25.98
CA ALA A 381 -15.73 2.30 25.43
C ALA A 381 -15.50 2.18 23.91
N GLN A 382 -15.38 0.97 23.39
CA GLN A 382 -15.27 0.73 21.95
C GLN A 382 -16.58 0.98 21.21
N LEU A 383 -17.73 0.68 21.82
CA LEU A 383 -19.04 0.99 21.26
C LEU A 383 -19.30 2.51 21.24
N ASP A 384 -18.94 3.23 22.30
CA ASP A 384 -18.99 4.70 22.33
C ASP A 384 -18.05 5.33 21.30
N GLY A 385 -16.88 4.70 21.10
CA GLY A 385 -15.93 5.08 20.06
C GLY A 385 -16.46 4.86 18.65
N LEU A 386 -17.16 3.74 18.43
CA LEU A 386 -17.85 3.45 17.16
C LEU A 386 -18.97 4.47 16.90
N ASP A 387 -19.79 4.83 17.89
CA ASP A 387 -20.79 5.89 17.74
C ASP A 387 -20.16 7.22 17.32
N THR A 388 -19.04 7.59 17.96
CA THR A 388 -18.26 8.77 17.60
C THR A 388 -17.72 8.66 16.16
N PHE A 389 -17.23 7.50 15.76
CA PHE A 389 -16.69 7.24 14.42
C PHE A 389 -17.77 7.41 13.33
N LEU A 390 -18.99 6.93 13.58
CA LEU A 390 -20.09 6.96 12.62
C LEU A 390 -20.73 8.35 12.50
N HIS A 391 -20.96 9.02 13.62
CA HIS A 391 -21.86 10.18 13.66
C HIS A 391 -21.12 11.48 13.90
N ARG A 392 -20.56 11.66 15.10
CA ARG A 392 -20.00 12.96 15.51
C ARG A 392 -18.69 13.29 14.80
N GLY A 393 -17.79 12.31 14.72
CA GLY A 393 -16.51 12.45 14.04
C GLY A 393 -16.62 12.27 12.53
N ARG A 394 -17.74 11.73 12.01
CA ARG A 394 -18.00 11.50 10.59
C ARG A 394 -16.84 10.77 9.87
N CYS A 395 -16.12 9.93 10.61
CA CYS A 395 -14.93 9.25 10.11
C CYS A 395 -15.31 8.28 8.99
N VAL A 396 -16.50 7.67 9.11
CA VAL A 396 -17.07 6.72 8.15
C VAL A 396 -17.30 7.32 6.77
N ASP A 397 -17.46 8.64 6.64
CA ASP A 397 -17.68 9.31 5.34
C ASP A 397 -16.51 9.09 4.37
N CYS A 398 -15.29 8.97 4.91
CA CYS A 398 -14.08 8.65 4.14
C CYS A 398 -13.59 7.23 4.38
N HIS A 399 -13.71 6.73 5.62
CA HIS A 399 -13.31 5.39 6.03
C HIS A 399 -14.49 4.41 5.98
N ALA A 400 -15.07 4.30 4.80
CA ALA A 400 -16.30 3.55 4.54
C ALA A 400 -16.06 2.08 4.21
N GLY A 401 -17.15 1.31 4.20
CA GLY A 401 -17.19 -0.08 3.76
C GLY A 401 -16.40 -1.05 4.65
N PRO A 402 -16.51 -2.36 4.40
CA PRO A 402 -15.82 -3.39 5.17
C PRO A 402 -14.30 -3.19 5.28
N GLU A 403 -13.70 -2.54 4.28
CA GLU A 403 -12.27 -2.23 4.21
C GLU A 403 -11.85 -1.03 5.06
N PHE A 404 -12.80 -0.25 5.60
CA PHE A 404 -12.54 1.03 6.30
C PHE A 404 -11.76 2.04 5.45
N THR A 405 -12.09 2.12 4.16
CA THR A 405 -11.52 3.06 3.19
C THR A 405 -12.43 3.20 1.97
N SER A 406 -12.65 4.43 1.53
CA SER A 406 -13.30 4.77 0.25
C SER A 406 -12.42 4.53 -0.98
N ALA A 407 -11.16 4.10 -0.81
CA ALA A 407 -10.24 3.80 -1.90
C ALA A 407 -10.17 2.31 -2.28
N SER A 408 -11.14 1.50 -1.84
CA SER A 408 -11.21 0.08 -2.16
C SER A 408 -11.86 -0.19 -3.52
N VAL A 409 -11.57 -1.35 -4.11
CA VAL A 409 -12.23 -1.81 -5.33
C VAL A 409 -13.74 -1.94 -5.11
N THR A 410 -14.16 -2.50 -3.97
CA THR A 410 -15.58 -2.66 -3.64
C THR A 410 -16.27 -1.30 -3.61
N TYR A 411 -15.70 -0.32 -2.91
CA TYR A 411 -16.29 1.00 -2.77
C TYR A 411 -16.40 1.71 -4.13
N LEU A 412 -15.32 1.70 -4.92
CA LEU A 412 -15.21 2.49 -6.15
C LEU A 412 -15.87 1.85 -7.39
N VAL A 413 -15.92 0.52 -7.48
CA VAL A 413 -16.30 -0.18 -8.71
C VAL A 413 -17.67 -0.87 -8.61
N THR A 414 -18.10 -1.28 -7.42
CA THR A 414 -19.33 -2.10 -7.30
C THR A 414 -20.63 -1.28 -7.19
N ASN A 415 -20.57 0.05 -7.27
CA ASN A 415 -21.72 0.97 -7.09
C ASN A 415 -22.50 0.72 -5.78
N ALA A 416 -21.84 0.14 -4.77
CA ALA A 416 -22.49 -0.29 -3.53
C ALA A 416 -22.84 0.88 -2.58
N HIS A 417 -22.45 2.12 -2.90
CA HIS A 417 -22.58 3.27 -2.02
C HIS A 417 -23.37 4.42 -2.68
N PRO A 418 -24.51 4.85 -2.10
CA PRO A 418 -25.25 6.00 -2.59
C PRO A 418 -24.40 7.29 -2.53
N GLY A 419 -24.33 8.04 -3.63
CA GLY A 419 -23.68 9.35 -3.69
C GLY A 419 -22.30 9.39 -4.35
N VAL A 420 -21.68 8.22 -4.61
CA VAL A 420 -20.41 8.11 -5.34
C VAL A 420 -20.70 7.82 -6.82
N GLU A 421 -20.38 8.75 -7.70
CA GLU A 421 -20.45 8.55 -9.16
C GLU A 421 -19.20 7.81 -9.66
N GLY A 422 -18.86 6.65 -9.07
CA GLY A 422 -17.74 5.80 -9.49
C GLY A 422 -16.34 6.33 -9.15
N LEU A 423 -15.45 6.41 -10.14
CA LEU A 423 -14.01 6.73 -9.92
C LEU A 423 -13.73 8.22 -9.74
N LEU A 424 -14.70 9.07 -10.08
CA LEU A 424 -14.60 10.51 -10.04
C LEU A 424 -15.86 11.06 -9.40
N GLU A 425 -15.77 12.23 -8.78
CA GLU A 425 -16.92 12.88 -8.16
C GLU A 425 -16.84 14.40 -8.36
N ARG A 426 -18.00 15.06 -8.39
CA ARG A 426 -18.12 16.52 -8.32
C ARG A 426 -18.57 16.90 -6.91
N MET A 427 -17.72 17.58 -6.16
CA MET A 427 -18.08 18.10 -4.84
C MET A 427 -17.84 19.59 -4.72
N THR A 428 -18.53 20.17 -3.74
CA THR A 428 -18.19 21.51 -3.22
C THR A 428 -16.95 21.37 -2.34
N MET A 429 -15.87 22.07 -2.67
CA MET A 429 -14.65 22.08 -1.87
C MET A 429 -14.80 22.99 -0.65
N ALA A 430 -13.83 22.96 0.28
CA ALA A 430 -13.87 23.80 1.49
C ALA A 430 -13.94 25.32 1.19
N ASN A 431 -13.42 25.79 0.05
CA ASN A 431 -13.57 27.18 -0.39
C ASN A 431 -14.96 27.53 -0.97
N GLY A 432 -15.92 26.61 -0.95
CA GLY A 432 -17.27 26.80 -1.51
C GLY A 432 -17.38 26.64 -3.03
N GLY A 433 -16.27 26.45 -3.74
CA GLY A 433 -16.27 26.21 -5.19
C GLY A 433 -16.43 24.73 -5.54
N THR A 434 -17.13 24.43 -6.64
CA THR A 434 -17.24 23.06 -7.16
C THR A 434 -15.96 22.63 -7.90
N ALA A 435 -15.56 21.38 -7.75
CA ALA A 435 -14.47 20.78 -8.52
C ALA A 435 -14.70 19.27 -8.73
N VAL A 436 -14.03 18.73 -9.74
CA VAL A 436 -13.89 17.29 -9.97
C VAL A 436 -12.66 16.77 -9.21
N TYR A 437 -12.77 15.61 -8.57
CA TYR A 437 -11.66 14.94 -7.88
C TYR A 437 -11.71 13.42 -8.07
N ASP A 438 -10.61 12.77 -7.69
CA ASP A 438 -10.47 11.32 -7.70
C ASP A 438 -11.12 10.76 -6.42
N ALA A 439 -12.16 9.94 -6.57
CA ALA A 439 -12.84 9.33 -5.43
C ALA A 439 -11.86 8.50 -4.58
N GLY A 440 -11.94 8.64 -3.25
CA GLY A 440 -11.02 8.00 -2.31
C GLY A 440 -9.65 8.68 -2.16
N PHE A 441 -9.45 9.87 -2.75
CA PHE A 441 -8.25 10.70 -2.55
C PHE A 441 -8.63 12.08 -2.01
N TYR A 442 -8.13 12.43 -0.83
CA TYR A 442 -8.50 13.68 -0.17
C TYR A 442 -7.29 14.45 0.34
N ASN A 443 -7.36 15.78 0.20
CA ASN A 443 -6.49 16.71 0.90
C ASN A 443 -7.13 17.03 2.25
N ILE A 444 -6.45 16.65 3.33
CA ILE A 444 -6.92 16.84 4.71
C ILE A 444 -6.07 17.84 5.50
N GLY A 445 -5.13 18.55 4.84
CA GLY A 445 -4.33 19.57 5.52
C GLY A 445 -3.19 19.02 6.39
N VAL A 446 -2.56 17.90 6.04
CA VAL A 446 -1.37 17.37 6.76
C VAL A 446 -0.13 18.25 6.54
N ARG A 447 0.06 18.75 5.31
CA ARG A 447 1.10 19.70 4.90
C ARG A 447 0.53 20.69 3.88
N PRO A 448 1.15 21.86 3.66
CA PRO A 448 0.79 22.74 2.56
C PRO A 448 0.81 21.99 1.22
N THR A 449 -0.19 22.25 0.38
CA THR A 449 -0.35 21.60 -0.94
C THR A 449 0.86 21.78 -1.85
N ALA A 450 1.58 22.90 -1.70
CA ALA A 450 2.77 23.20 -2.49
C ALA A 450 3.98 22.31 -2.13
N GLU A 451 3.99 21.71 -0.93
CA GLU A 451 5.10 20.89 -0.45
C GLU A 451 5.01 19.44 -0.93
N ASP A 452 3.80 18.87 -1.00
CA ASP A 452 3.55 17.57 -1.62
C ASP A 452 2.20 17.60 -2.37
N VAL A 453 2.28 17.61 -3.70
CA VAL A 453 1.10 17.66 -4.58
C VAL A 453 0.33 16.33 -4.64
N GLY A 454 0.85 15.24 -4.07
CA GLY A 454 0.15 13.95 -4.00
C GLY A 454 -0.24 13.40 -5.38
N VAL A 455 -1.51 12.98 -5.51
CA VAL A 455 -2.08 12.47 -6.78
C VAL A 455 -2.16 13.54 -7.88
N GLY A 456 -2.05 14.82 -7.51
CA GLY A 456 -1.88 15.95 -8.42
C GLY A 456 -0.50 16.01 -9.09
N GLY A 457 0.41 15.07 -8.85
CA GLY A 457 1.67 15.04 -9.60
C GLY A 457 1.56 14.45 -11.02
N LYS A 458 2.72 14.27 -11.64
CA LYS A 458 2.92 13.49 -12.87
C LYS A 458 3.76 12.25 -12.58
N ASP A 459 3.53 11.18 -13.35
CA ASP A 459 4.38 10.00 -13.28
C ASP A 459 5.72 10.19 -14.02
N ALA A 460 6.57 9.17 -13.97
CA ALA A 460 7.90 9.20 -14.60
C ALA A 460 7.85 9.30 -16.14
N LEU A 461 6.70 9.04 -16.76
CA LEU A 461 6.46 9.18 -18.20
C LEU A 461 5.90 10.56 -18.56
N GLY A 462 5.65 11.41 -17.55
CA GLY A 462 5.10 12.76 -17.72
C GLY A 462 3.56 12.81 -17.79
N ASN A 463 2.87 11.68 -17.62
CA ASN A 463 1.41 11.64 -17.61
C ASN A 463 0.86 12.13 -16.27
N PRO A 464 -0.33 12.76 -16.22
CA PRO A 464 -1.02 13.01 -14.98
C PRO A 464 -1.24 11.72 -14.16
N MET A 465 -1.08 11.81 -12.84
CA MET A 465 -1.37 10.70 -11.95
C MET A 465 -2.87 10.62 -11.60
N SER A 466 -3.55 11.75 -11.43
CA SER A 466 -4.99 11.77 -11.15
C SER A 466 -5.84 11.36 -12.35
N LEU A 467 -6.88 10.55 -12.11
CA LEU A 467 -7.91 10.20 -13.08
C LEU A 467 -8.67 11.43 -13.56
N SER A 468 -8.91 12.41 -12.68
CA SER A 468 -9.62 13.65 -13.01
C SER A 468 -8.91 14.43 -14.14
N ARG A 469 -7.59 14.58 -14.05
CA ARG A 469 -6.79 15.26 -15.09
C ARG A 469 -6.67 14.44 -16.37
N LEU A 470 -6.64 13.11 -16.27
CA LEU A 470 -6.69 12.25 -17.46
C LEU A 470 -8.05 12.43 -18.17
N ALA A 471 -9.16 12.46 -17.43
CA ALA A 471 -10.49 12.71 -17.97
C ALA A 471 -10.62 14.12 -18.59
N GLN A 472 -10.07 15.16 -17.97
CA GLN A 472 -9.99 16.51 -18.56
C GLN A 472 -9.25 16.53 -19.92
N GLN A 473 -8.25 15.66 -20.08
CA GLN A 473 -7.49 15.49 -21.32
C GLN A 473 -8.20 14.59 -22.35
N GLY A 474 -9.41 14.11 -22.05
CA GLY A 474 -10.16 13.19 -22.92
C GLY A 474 -9.59 11.77 -22.95
N VAL A 475 -8.73 11.40 -22.01
CA VAL A 475 -8.26 10.03 -21.86
C VAL A 475 -9.40 9.19 -21.30
N ASP A 476 -9.65 8.06 -21.94
CA ASP A 476 -10.60 7.06 -21.44
C ASP A 476 -10.00 6.37 -20.20
N ILE A 477 -10.58 6.66 -19.04
CA ILE A 477 -10.19 6.08 -17.75
C ILE A 477 -11.02 4.85 -17.39
N GLY A 478 -11.82 4.32 -18.32
CA GLY A 478 -12.74 3.19 -18.09
C GLY A 478 -14.02 3.59 -17.35
N PHE A 479 -14.17 4.88 -17.03
CA PHE A 479 -15.32 5.45 -16.33
C PHE A 479 -15.64 6.84 -16.91
N GLN A 480 -16.92 7.21 -16.99
CA GLN A 480 -17.36 8.52 -17.49
C GLN A 480 -18.39 9.14 -16.55
N LEU A 481 -18.06 10.32 -16.02
CA LEU A 481 -19.03 11.17 -15.32
C LEU A 481 -20.11 11.67 -16.29
N THR A 482 -21.29 11.97 -15.75
CA THR A 482 -22.40 12.56 -16.53
C THR A 482 -22.83 13.88 -15.88
N PRO A 483 -22.58 15.04 -16.53
CA PRO A 483 -21.89 15.22 -17.81
C PRO A 483 -20.39 14.84 -17.75
N PRO A 484 -19.74 14.52 -18.88
CA PRO A 484 -18.30 14.27 -18.92
C PRO A 484 -17.50 15.45 -18.38
N VAL A 485 -16.28 15.19 -17.89
CA VAL A 485 -15.39 16.22 -17.37
C VAL A 485 -15.01 17.18 -18.49
N SER A 486 -15.26 18.48 -18.32
CA SER A 486 -14.86 19.48 -19.32
C SER A 486 -13.35 19.77 -19.25
N PRO A 487 -12.66 20.05 -20.38
CA PRO A 487 -11.25 20.41 -20.38
C PRO A 487 -10.89 21.65 -19.54
N THR A 488 -11.87 22.53 -19.29
CA THR A 488 -11.71 23.74 -18.47
C THR A 488 -12.36 23.61 -17.09
N GLU A 489 -12.95 22.45 -16.79
CA GLU A 489 -13.56 22.21 -15.48
C GLU A 489 -12.50 22.24 -14.39
N ARG A 490 -12.82 22.77 -13.21
CA ARG A 490 -11.86 22.80 -12.12
C ARG A 490 -11.64 21.38 -11.58
N VAL A 491 -10.38 21.00 -11.36
CA VAL A 491 -10.02 19.78 -10.62
C VAL A 491 -9.37 20.11 -9.29
N ALA A 492 -9.66 19.33 -8.25
CA ALA A 492 -9.15 19.51 -6.89
C ALA A 492 -8.40 18.25 -6.42
N VAL A 493 -7.23 18.02 -7.01
CA VAL A 493 -6.43 16.79 -6.80
C VAL A 493 -5.04 17.07 -6.19
N ASP A 494 -4.66 18.35 -6.04
CA ASP A 494 -3.37 18.71 -5.46
C ASP A 494 -3.39 18.59 -3.93
N GLY A 495 -2.36 17.95 -3.38
CA GLY A 495 -2.25 17.65 -1.95
C GLY A 495 -3.20 16.54 -1.49
N ALA A 496 -3.86 15.86 -2.42
CA ALA A 496 -4.76 14.76 -2.13
C ALA A 496 -4.03 13.42 -2.10
N PHE A 497 -4.37 12.61 -1.11
CA PHE A 497 -3.80 11.27 -0.90
C PHE A 497 -4.89 10.25 -0.68
N LYS A 498 -4.59 9.03 -1.09
CA LYS A 498 -5.46 7.87 -0.92
C LYS A 498 -5.85 7.70 0.53
N VAL A 499 -7.14 7.56 0.81
CA VAL A 499 -7.63 7.21 2.15
C VAL A 499 -7.06 5.85 2.56
N PRO A 500 -6.27 5.75 3.64
CA PRO A 500 -5.75 4.47 4.08
C PRO A 500 -6.86 3.64 4.74
N SER A 501 -6.75 2.31 4.66
CA SER A 501 -7.57 1.43 5.52
C SER A 501 -7.18 1.63 6.98
N LEU A 502 -8.17 1.63 7.87
CA LEU A 502 -7.94 1.69 9.33
C LEU A 502 -7.76 0.32 9.98
N ARG A 503 -7.79 -0.77 9.21
CA ARG A 503 -7.52 -2.11 9.74
C ARG A 503 -6.08 -2.22 10.22
N ASN A 504 -5.90 -2.72 11.43
CA ASN A 504 -4.60 -2.79 12.14
C ASN A 504 -3.95 -1.42 12.40
N VAL A 505 -4.71 -0.32 12.44
CA VAL A 505 -4.15 1.04 12.60
C VAL A 505 -3.35 1.22 13.91
N GLU A 506 -3.62 0.42 14.93
CA GLU A 506 -2.82 0.38 16.16
C GLU A 506 -1.33 0.04 15.93
N LEU A 507 -1.04 -0.78 14.92
CA LEU A 507 0.29 -1.36 14.69
C LEU A 507 1.06 -0.69 13.54
N THR A 508 0.48 0.33 12.91
CA THR A 508 0.96 0.89 11.64
C THR A 508 1.47 2.32 11.73
N GLY A 509 1.72 2.82 12.95
CA GLY A 509 2.39 4.10 13.15
C GLY A 509 3.85 4.12 12.65
N PRO A 510 4.45 5.31 12.46
CA PRO A 510 3.81 6.62 12.63
C PRO A 510 2.82 6.93 11.51
N TYR A 511 1.95 7.91 11.74
CA TYR A 511 0.73 8.12 10.95
C TYR A 511 0.85 9.26 9.93
N PHE A 512 -0.06 9.22 8.95
CA PHE A 512 -0.11 10.03 7.73
C PHE A 512 0.99 9.72 6.71
N HIS A 513 0.84 10.26 5.49
CA HIS A 513 1.77 10.02 4.39
C HIS A 513 3.19 10.56 4.66
N ASN A 514 3.36 11.50 5.60
CA ASN A 514 4.65 12.01 6.05
C ASN A 514 5.14 11.33 7.34
N GLY A 515 4.31 10.52 8.02
CA GLY A 515 4.67 9.90 9.29
C GLY A 515 4.85 10.90 10.44
N GLY A 516 4.21 12.08 10.39
CA GLY A 516 4.43 13.18 11.34
C GLY A 516 3.76 13.04 12.71
N MET A 517 2.99 11.96 12.95
CA MET A 517 2.32 11.68 14.22
C MET A 517 2.73 10.31 14.76
N ALA A 518 3.11 10.21 16.03
CA ALA A 518 3.52 8.95 16.65
C ALA A 518 2.35 8.14 17.22
N THR A 519 1.24 8.78 17.61
CA THR A 519 0.12 8.12 18.31
C THR A 519 -1.24 8.37 17.66
N LEU A 520 -2.20 7.48 17.90
CA LEU A 520 -3.59 7.65 17.45
C LEU A 520 -4.26 8.85 18.12
N GLU A 521 -3.87 9.17 19.35
CA GLU A 521 -4.37 10.35 20.07
C GLU A 521 -3.99 11.65 19.32
N GLN A 522 -2.75 11.74 18.82
CA GLN A 522 -2.31 12.87 17.99
C GLN A 522 -3.09 12.95 16.66
N VAL A 523 -3.43 11.81 16.06
CA VAL A 523 -4.28 11.76 14.85
C VAL A 523 -5.70 12.24 15.13
N VAL A 524 -6.32 11.80 16.23
CA VAL A 524 -7.65 12.27 16.62
C VAL A 524 -7.64 13.77 16.92
N GLU A 525 -6.58 14.26 17.56
CA GLU A 525 -6.39 15.68 17.83
C GLU A 525 -6.28 16.51 16.55
N PHE A 526 -5.54 16.03 15.55
CA PHE A 526 -5.46 16.62 14.21
C PHE A 526 -6.85 16.82 13.58
N TYR A 527 -7.69 15.78 13.59
CA TYR A 527 -9.05 15.91 13.07
C TYR A 527 -9.92 16.81 13.95
N SER A 528 -9.74 16.79 15.28
CA SER A 528 -10.49 17.64 16.22
C SER A 528 -10.37 19.12 15.89
N ARG A 529 -9.19 19.56 15.41
CA ARG A 529 -8.94 20.94 14.97
C ARG A 529 -9.15 21.18 13.47
N GLY A 530 -9.61 20.18 12.71
CA GLY A 530 -9.84 20.27 11.26
C GLY A 530 -8.57 20.39 10.40
N GLY A 531 -7.50 19.70 10.80
CA GLY A 531 -6.24 19.68 10.07
C GLY A 531 -5.25 20.79 10.46
N ASP A 532 -3.99 20.62 10.06
CA ASP A 532 -2.89 21.52 10.43
C ASP A 532 -2.76 22.70 9.45
N PHE A 533 -3.05 22.47 8.18
CA PHE A 533 -2.91 23.45 7.10
C PHE A 533 -4.23 23.76 6.40
N HIS A 534 -5.32 23.85 7.17
CA HIS A 534 -6.68 24.10 6.67
C HIS A 534 -6.74 25.30 5.71
N GLU A 535 -6.36 26.48 6.19
CA GLU A 535 -6.45 27.73 5.43
C GLU A 535 -5.52 27.73 4.21
N ALA A 536 -4.29 27.22 4.37
CA ALA A 536 -3.31 27.13 3.29
C ALA A 536 -3.79 26.20 2.15
N ASN A 537 -4.62 25.20 2.49
CA ASN A 537 -5.10 24.20 1.53
C ASN A 537 -6.55 24.43 1.10
N ILE A 538 -7.24 25.48 1.57
CA ILE A 538 -8.70 25.68 1.44
C ILE A 538 -9.24 25.47 0.02
N THR A 539 -8.42 25.77 -0.99
CA THR A 539 -8.77 25.53 -2.39
C THR A 539 -8.95 24.03 -2.68
N ASN A 540 -8.02 23.17 -2.30
CA ASN A 540 -8.08 21.72 -2.58
C ASN A 540 -8.59 20.88 -1.40
N LEU A 541 -8.80 21.50 -0.23
CA LEU A 541 -9.21 20.82 1.00
C LEU A 541 -10.61 20.21 0.87
N HIS A 542 -10.76 18.98 1.35
CA HIS A 542 -12.06 18.32 1.43
C HIS A 542 -12.99 19.08 2.40
N PRO A 543 -14.25 19.35 2.04
CA PRO A 543 -15.16 20.22 2.81
C PRO A 543 -15.51 19.70 4.21
N ALA A 544 -15.41 18.39 4.45
CA ALA A 544 -15.66 17.81 5.76
C ALA A 544 -14.49 17.96 6.74
N ILE A 545 -13.34 18.45 6.28
CA ILE A 545 -12.17 18.71 7.12
C ILE A 545 -12.36 20.07 7.77
N ASP A 546 -13.18 20.07 8.80
CA ASP A 546 -13.44 21.20 9.69
C ASP A 546 -13.36 20.71 11.14
N THR A 547 -13.55 21.58 12.13
CA THR A 547 -13.53 21.24 13.55
C THR A 547 -14.64 20.23 13.86
N ILE A 548 -14.28 18.98 14.15
CA ILE A 548 -15.23 18.01 14.73
C ILE A 548 -15.39 18.33 16.23
N GLY A 549 -16.25 19.31 16.52
CA GLY A 549 -16.47 19.81 17.87
C GLY A 549 -16.87 18.72 18.87
N GLY A 550 -16.66 19.00 20.16
CA GLY A 550 -17.07 18.08 21.23
C GLY A 550 -16.18 16.83 21.36
N MET A 551 -14.90 16.89 20.99
CA MET A 551 -13.94 15.81 21.26
C MET A 551 -13.24 16.02 22.61
N ASP A 552 -13.96 15.81 23.72
CA ASP A 552 -13.36 15.80 25.05
C ASP A 552 -12.41 14.59 25.25
N THR A 553 -11.67 14.59 26.36
CA THR A 553 -10.67 13.55 26.67
C THR A 553 -11.25 12.14 26.64
N THR A 554 -12.45 11.95 27.19
CA THR A 554 -13.11 10.63 27.25
C THR A 554 -13.51 10.17 25.85
N ARG A 555 -14.10 11.05 25.05
CA ARG A 555 -14.53 10.73 23.68
C ARG A 555 -13.34 10.43 22.77
N LYS A 556 -12.24 11.19 22.89
CA LYS A 556 -10.97 10.89 22.21
C LYS A 556 -10.46 9.50 22.57
N ALA A 557 -10.44 9.17 23.87
CA ALA A 557 -9.99 7.86 24.34
C ALA A 557 -10.89 6.71 23.84
N ASN A 558 -12.21 6.89 23.84
CA ASN A 558 -13.16 5.91 23.33
C ASN A 558 -13.00 5.68 21.83
N LEU A 559 -12.84 6.74 21.03
CA LEU A 559 -12.56 6.64 19.60
C LEU A 559 -11.26 5.87 19.34
N VAL A 560 -10.18 6.17 20.08
CA VAL A 560 -8.93 5.41 19.97
C VAL A 560 -9.12 3.95 20.39
N ALA A 561 -9.91 3.66 21.42
CA ALA A 561 -10.23 2.30 21.83
C ALA A 561 -10.95 1.53 20.70
N PHE A 562 -11.90 2.18 20.02
CA PHE A 562 -12.56 1.63 18.82
C PHE A 562 -11.55 1.35 17.70
N LEU A 563 -10.68 2.29 17.36
CA LEU A 563 -9.66 2.08 16.31
C LEU A 563 -8.75 0.89 16.61
N LYS A 564 -8.41 0.65 17.88
CA LYS A 564 -7.65 -0.54 18.32
C LYS A 564 -8.44 -1.84 18.18
N SER A 565 -9.77 -1.79 18.18
CA SER A 565 -10.63 -2.96 17.92
C SER A 565 -10.58 -3.45 16.46
N LEU A 566 -10.00 -2.66 15.55
CA LEU A 566 -9.78 -3.00 14.14
C LEU A 566 -8.48 -3.80 13.91
N THR A 567 -7.74 -4.15 14.97
CA THR A 567 -6.52 -4.95 14.91
C THR A 567 -6.85 -6.45 14.95
N ASP A 568 -6.47 -7.18 13.91
CA ASP A 568 -6.59 -8.63 13.86
C ASP A 568 -5.50 -9.30 14.70
N ASP A 569 -5.89 -10.20 15.59
CA ASP A 569 -4.93 -10.89 16.47
C ASP A 569 -3.94 -11.74 15.66
N ARG A 570 -4.33 -12.26 14.49
CA ARG A 570 -3.39 -12.99 13.62
C ARG A 570 -2.28 -12.07 13.13
N VAL A 571 -2.58 -10.80 12.86
CA VAL A 571 -1.55 -9.80 12.51
C VAL A 571 -0.70 -9.47 13.73
N ARG A 572 -1.32 -9.20 14.88
CA ARG A 572 -0.60 -8.88 16.13
C ARG A 572 0.39 -9.96 16.53
N TYR A 573 -0.01 -11.22 16.41
CA TYR A 573 0.81 -12.37 16.76
C TYR A 573 1.51 -13.01 15.56
N GLN A 574 1.48 -12.38 14.38
CA GLN A 574 2.17 -12.88 13.17
C GLN A 574 1.79 -14.33 12.82
N LYS A 575 0.54 -14.74 13.08
CA LYS A 575 -0.01 -16.05 12.75
C LYS A 575 -0.32 -16.13 11.27
N ALA A 576 -0.41 -17.35 10.73
CA ALA A 576 -0.82 -17.55 9.35
C ALA A 576 -2.11 -16.78 9.01
N PRO A 577 -2.16 -16.10 7.85
CA PRO A 577 -1.16 -16.11 6.75
C PRO A 577 -0.02 -15.08 6.88
N PHE A 578 0.13 -14.42 8.03
CA PHE A 578 1.11 -13.36 8.30
C PHE A 578 2.45 -13.87 8.88
N ASP A 579 2.63 -15.19 8.96
CA ASP A 579 3.89 -15.83 9.31
C ASP A 579 4.94 -15.62 8.21
N HIS A 580 6.23 -15.66 8.56
CA HIS A 580 7.27 -15.21 7.64
C HIS A 580 8.68 -15.77 7.88
N PRO A 581 9.54 -15.77 6.84
CA PRO A 581 10.99 -15.95 6.99
C PRO A 581 11.64 -14.90 7.88
N GLN A 582 12.84 -15.21 8.38
CA GLN A 582 13.70 -14.26 9.09
C GLN A 582 14.03 -13.05 8.19
N LEU A 583 14.22 -11.88 8.78
CA LEU A 583 14.85 -10.74 8.11
C LEU A 583 16.04 -10.22 8.92
N ILE A 584 17.08 -9.79 8.21
CA ILE A 584 18.16 -9.01 8.79
C ILE A 584 18.07 -7.63 8.15
N ILE A 585 17.40 -6.70 8.84
CA ILE A 585 17.19 -5.36 8.31
C ILE A 585 18.44 -4.50 8.52
N ALA A 586 18.49 -3.39 7.78
CA ALA A 586 19.55 -2.39 7.91
C ALA A 586 19.89 -2.07 9.36
N ASN A 587 21.18 -1.94 9.67
CA ASN A 587 21.76 -1.77 11.01
C ASN A 587 21.87 -3.06 11.86
N GLY A 588 21.67 -4.24 11.25
CA GLY A 588 21.95 -5.54 11.88
C GLY A 588 20.85 -6.01 12.83
N VAL A 589 19.67 -5.39 12.79
CA VAL A 589 18.52 -5.84 13.59
C VAL A 589 17.97 -7.11 12.96
N GLU A 590 17.91 -8.17 13.75
CA GLU A 590 17.37 -9.45 13.34
C GLU A 590 15.89 -9.54 13.72
N ILE A 591 15.06 -9.83 12.74
CA ILE A 591 13.66 -10.20 12.90
C ILE A 591 13.59 -11.73 12.72
N PRO A 592 13.17 -12.48 13.75
CA PRO A 592 13.19 -13.95 13.70
C PRO A 592 12.19 -14.48 12.66
N ALA A 593 12.45 -15.70 12.17
CA ALA A 593 11.45 -16.43 11.40
C ALA A 593 10.27 -16.83 12.30
N VAL A 594 9.05 -16.70 11.79
CA VAL A 594 7.81 -17.01 12.51
C VAL A 594 7.06 -18.08 11.74
N GLY A 595 6.61 -19.14 12.43
CA GLY A 595 5.76 -20.19 11.85
C GLY A 595 4.27 -19.86 11.95
N ALA A 596 3.42 -20.73 11.38
CA ALA A 596 1.97 -20.53 11.28
C ALA A 596 1.26 -20.26 12.61
N ASN A 597 1.79 -20.76 13.73
CA ASN A 597 1.23 -20.57 15.07
C ASN A 597 1.50 -19.16 15.67
N GLY A 598 2.33 -18.37 15.00
CA GLY A 598 2.67 -17.01 15.39
C GLY A 598 3.90 -16.88 16.28
N GLY A 599 4.19 -15.65 16.67
CA GLY A 599 5.29 -15.24 17.52
C GLY A 599 4.86 -14.23 18.58
N LEU A 600 5.80 -13.41 19.03
CA LEU A 600 5.53 -12.36 20.03
C LEU A 600 4.56 -11.30 19.50
N ALA A 601 3.80 -10.70 20.41
CA ALA A 601 2.90 -9.61 20.07
C ALA A 601 3.67 -8.39 19.54
N LEU A 602 3.30 -7.93 18.35
CA LEU A 602 3.79 -6.68 17.79
C LEU A 602 3.39 -5.51 18.70
N GLN A 603 4.35 -4.61 18.91
CA GLN A 603 4.16 -3.40 19.70
C GLN A 603 3.86 -2.19 18.79
N PRO A 604 3.02 -1.23 19.23
CA PRO A 604 2.82 0.04 18.56
C PRO A 604 4.13 0.82 18.38
N PHE A 605 4.21 1.69 17.37
CA PHE A 605 5.42 2.47 17.08
C PHE A 605 5.90 3.31 18.28
N ALA A 606 5.00 4.08 18.88
CA ALA A 606 5.33 4.99 19.97
C ALA A 606 5.91 4.29 21.22
N SER A 607 5.51 3.04 21.50
CA SER A 607 6.02 2.31 22.67
C SER A 607 7.47 1.83 22.50
N LYS A 608 7.99 1.84 21.26
CA LYS A 608 9.38 1.49 20.93
C LYS A 608 10.31 2.69 20.90
N LEU A 609 9.78 3.92 20.93
CA LEU A 609 10.58 5.12 20.83
C LEU A 609 11.28 5.43 22.16
N PRO A 610 12.56 5.81 22.14
CA PRO A 610 13.19 6.44 23.29
C PRO A 610 12.42 7.69 23.70
N ARG A 611 12.28 7.89 25.02
CA ARG A 611 11.75 9.13 25.58
C ARG A 611 12.69 10.30 25.34
#